data_AF-A0A5B7BJN8-F1
#
_entry.id   AF-A0A5B7BJN8-F1
#
_cell.length_a   1.000
_cell.length_b   1.000
_cell.length_c   1.000
_cell.angle_alpha   90.00
_cell.angle_beta   90.00
_cell.angle_gamma   90.00
#
_symmetry.space_group_name_H-M   'P 1'
#
loop_
_entity.id
_entity.type
_entity.pdbx_description
1 polymer ?
#
loop_
_entity_poly.entity_id
_entity_poly.type
_entity_poly.pdbx_seq_one_letter_code
_entity_poly.pdbx_strand_id
1 'polypeptide(L)'
;MFCIQKTTELWNRLSKQEQKFAKRCIEDIQQHFEQSVLSKLPDRYKSHLKQSVISEEDDMVPGPQLDTFVICRSKSFLGAFQLDDSGEEKPVDLEADDLYALRYKSIKPLVQSEQIDLVRVYALL
;
A
#
# COMPACT_ATOMS: atom_id res chain seq x y z
N MET A 1 -5.65 -2.60 -7.10
CA MET A 1 -5.44 -3.94 -7.71
C MET A 1 -4.27 -3.94 -8.67
N PHE A 2 -4.24 -3.06 -9.68
CA PHE A 2 -3.05 -2.88 -10.55
C PHE A 2 -1.74 -2.64 -9.78
N CYS A 3 -1.81 -2.00 -8.60
CA CYS A 3 -0.65 -1.78 -7.75
C CYS A 3 0.09 -3.07 -7.33
N ILE A 4 -0.59 -4.22 -7.20
CA ILE A 4 0.05 -5.47 -6.78
C ILE A 4 0.90 -6.12 -7.89
N GLN A 5 0.72 -5.68 -9.14
CA GLN A 5 1.51 -6.14 -10.29
C GLN A 5 2.73 -5.26 -10.58
N LYS A 6 2.89 -4.12 -9.87
CA LYS A 6 4.01 -3.19 -10.12
C LYS A 6 5.38 -3.86 -9.95
N THR A 7 5.52 -4.81 -9.04
CA THR A 7 6.78 -5.53 -8.82
C THR A 7 6.56 -7.03 -8.60
N THR A 8 7.54 -7.83 -9.00
CA THR A 8 7.56 -9.28 -8.77
C THR A 8 7.52 -9.62 -7.28
N GLU A 9 8.14 -8.79 -6.44
CA GLU A 9 8.11 -8.96 -4.98
C GLU A 9 6.67 -8.89 -4.43
N LEU A 10 5.90 -7.88 -4.86
CA LEU A 10 4.51 -7.72 -4.43
C LEU A 10 3.63 -8.86 -4.95
N TRP A 11 3.83 -9.27 -6.20
CA TRP A 11 3.11 -10.40 -6.80
C TRP A 11 3.35 -11.71 -6.04
N ASN A 12 4.59 -11.95 -5.62
CA ASN A 12 4.98 -13.17 -4.91
C ASN A 12 4.46 -13.25 -3.47
N ARG A 13 3.93 -12.16 -2.91
CA ARG A 13 3.26 -12.17 -1.59
C ARG A 13 1.87 -12.78 -1.64
N LEU A 14 1.27 -12.88 -2.84
CA LEU A 14 -0.05 -13.46 -3.03
C LEU A 14 0.02 -14.98 -3.12
N SER A 15 -0.96 -15.66 -2.54
CA SER A 15 -1.22 -17.08 -2.80
C SER A 15 -1.57 -17.33 -4.27
N LYS A 16 -1.48 -18.59 -4.73
CA LYS A 16 -1.79 -18.95 -6.13
C LYS A 16 -3.23 -18.60 -6.52
N GLN A 17 -4.17 -18.75 -5.58
CA GLN A 17 -5.58 -18.43 -5.77
C GLN A 17 -5.78 -16.92 -5.90
N GLU A 18 -5.13 -16.13 -5.04
CA GLU A 18 -5.16 -14.67 -5.11
C GLU A 18 -4.50 -14.16 -6.38
N GLN A 19 -3.39 -14.74 -6.83
CA GLN A 19 -2.78 -14.41 -8.13
C GLN A 19 -3.74 -14.66 -9.29
N LYS A 20 -4.44 -15.81 -9.29
CA LYS A 20 -5.44 -16.14 -10.32
C LYS A 20 -6.61 -15.16 -10.31
N PHE A 21 -7.12 -14.80 -9.15
CA PHE A 21 -8.17 -13.80 -8.99
C PHE A 21 -7.66 -12.41 -9.43
N ALA A 22 -6.45 -12.05 -8.99
CA ALA A 22 -5.81 -10.78 -9.28
C ALA A 22 -5.68 -10.54 -10.78
N LYS A 23 -5.17 -11.56 -11.48
CA LYS A 23 -5.02 -11.56 -12.93
C LYS A 23 -6.37 -11.38 -13.64
N ARG A 24 -7.39 -12.17 -13.28
CA ARG A 24 -8.72 -12.10 -13.93
C ARG A 24 -9.35 -10.73 -13.79
N CYS A 25 -9.40 -10.18 -12.57
CA CYS A 25 -10.01 -8.88 -12.35
C CYS A 25 -9.27 -7.76 -13.09
N ILE A 26 -7.93 -7.85 -13.20
CA ILE A 26 -7.13 -6.90 -13.97
C ILE A 26 -7.46 -6.98 -15.47
N GLU A 27 -7.56 -8.20 -16.02
CA GLU A 27 -7.99 -8.43 -17.40
C GLU A 27 -9.41 -7.89 -17.65
N ASP A 28 -10.35 -8.18 -16.75
CA ASP A 28 -11.74 -7.74 -16.86
C ASP A 28 -11.86 -6.20 -16.82
N ILE A 29 -11.17 -5.54 -15.88
CA ILE A 29 -11.18 -4.08 -15.77
C ILE A 29 -10.49 -3.44 -16.99
N GLN A 30 -9.36 -3.98 -17.44
CA GLN A 30 -8.66 -3.49 -18.62
C GLN A 30 -9.56 -3.57 -19.86
N GLN A 31 -10.20 -4.73 -20.08
CA GLN A 31 -11.12 -4.93 -21.19
C GLN A 31 -12.30 -3.94 -21.10
N HIS A 32 -12.86 -3.76 -19.90
CA HIS A 32 -13.96 -2.82 -19.70
C HIS A 32 -13.57 -1.38 -20.06
N PHE A 33 -12.39 -0.91 -19.63
CA PHE A 33 -11.90 0.43 -19.96
C PHE A 33 -11.65 0.58 -21.47
N GLU A 34 -11.06 -0.44 -22.11
CA GLU A 34 -10.80 -0.43 -23.55
C GLU A 34 -12.08 -0.27 -24.36
N GLN A 35 -13.09 -1.09 -24.06
CA GLN A 35 -14.37 -1.09 -24.78
C GLN A 35 -15.22 0.15 -24.50
N SER A 36 -15.18 0.65 -23.27
CA SER A 36 -16.06 1.74 -22.87
C SER A 36 -15.54 3.11 -23.32
N VAL A 37 -14.25 3.36 -23.13
CA VAL A 37 -13.65 4.70 -23.27
C VAL A 37 -12.35 4.71 -24.06
N LEU A 38 -11.35 3.90 -23.72
CA LEU A 38 -9.97 4.11 -24.20
C LEU A 38 -9.85 3.95 -25.73
N SER A 39 -10.58 3.01 -26.33
CA SER A 39 -10.60 2.82 -27.79
C SER A 39 -11.07 4.07 -28.57
N LYS A 40 -11.81 4.97 -27.90
CA LYS A 40 -12.36 6.21 -28.49
C LYS A 40 -11.46 7.43 -28.24
N LEU A 41 -10.42 7.30 -27.42
CA LEU A 41 -9.50 8.38 -27.11
C LEU A 41 -8.38 8.47 -28.16
N PRO A 42 -7.74 9.64 -28.33
CA PRO A 42 -6.51 9.75 -29.11
C PRO A 42 -5.42 8.83 -28.58
N ASP A 43 -4.53 8.33 -29.45
CA ASP A 43 -3.52 7.31 -29.11
C ASP A 43 -2.66 7.66 -27.90
N ARG A 44 -2.44 8.95 -27.64
CA ARG A 44 -1.66 9.46 -26.50
C ARG A 44 -2.31 9.20 -25.13
N TYR A 45 -3.59 8.82 -25.09
CA TYR A 45 -4.40 8.69 -23.87
C TYR A 45 -5.08 7.31 -23.73
N LYS A 46 -4.64 6.31 -24.50
CA LYS A 46 -5.25 4.97 -24.50
C LYS A 46 -4.77 4.06 -23.35
N SER A 47 -3.89 4.56 -22.47
CA SER A 47 -3.40 3.75 -21.35
C SER A 47 -4.39 3.79 -20.18
N HIS A 48 -4.58 2.63 -19.53
CA HIS A 48 -5.29 2.54 -18.26
C HIS A 48 -4.38 2.72 -17.04
N LEU A 49 -3.05 2.74 -17.25
CA LEU A 49 -2.05 2.88 -16.20
C LEU A 49 -1.47 4.29 -16.11
N LYS A 50 -1.49 5.00 -17.24
CA LYS A 50 -0.86 6.31 -17.41
C LYS A 50 -1.86 7.34 -17.88
N GLN A 51 -1.78 8.55 -17.36
CA GLN A 51 -2.61 9.66 -17.80
C GLN A 51 -2.30 10.01 -19.25
N SER A 52 -1.04 9.87 -19.68
CA SER A 52 -0.64 10.07 -21.07
C SER A 52 0.62 9.29 -21.44
N VAL A 53 0.91 9.21 -22.74
CA VAL A 53 2.15 8.59 -23.25
C VAL A 53 3.43 9.28 -22.75
N ILE A 54 3.36 10.56 -22.34
CA ILE A 54 4.52 11.30 -21.82
C ILE A 54 4.68 11.12 -20.30
N SER A 55 3.72 10.50 -19.60
CA SER A 55 3.88 10.17 -18.19
C SER A 55 5.00 9.14 -18.03
N GLU A 56 6.00 9.46 -17.23
CA GLU A 56 7.13 8.57 -16.97
C GLU A 56 6.68 7.33 -16.18
N GLU A 57 5.78 7.53 -15.22
CA GLU A 57 5.31 6.50 -14.29
C GLU A 57 3.82 6.14 -14.49
N ASP A 58 3.41 5.03 -13.87
CA ASP A 58 2.00 4.60 -13.79
C ASP A 58 1.24 5.45 -12.75
N ASP A 59 0.96 6.69 -13.14
CA ASP A 59 0.36 7.78 -12.35
C ASP A 59 -1.16 7.63 -12.15
N MET A 60 -1.84 6.78 -12.91
CA MET A 60 -3.28 6.49 -12.75
C MET A 60 -3.57 5.33 -11.79
N VAL A 61 -2.52 4.69 -11.25
CA VAL A 61 -2.66 3.58 -10.30
C VAL A 61 -2.24 4.04 -8.90
N PRO A 62 -3.20 4.40 -8.02
CA PRO A 62 -2.88 4.83 -6.67
C PRO A 62 -2.20 3.70 -5.88
N GLY A 63 -1.14 4.07 -5.15
CA GLY A 63 -0.47 3.19 -4.20
C GLY A 63 -1.22 3.11 -2.86
N PRO A 64 -0.87 2.14 -2.00
CA PRO A 64 -1.38 2.11 -0.63
C PRO A 64 -0.89 3.33 0.18
N GLN A 65 -1.78 3.93 0.96
CA GLN A 65 -1.46 5.09 1.82
C GLN A 65 -0.75 4.64 3.10
N LEU A 66 0.58 4.64 3.09
CA LEU A 66 1.38 4.15 4.22
C LEU A 66 1.45 5.16 5.38
N ASP A 67 1.22 6.45 5.12
CA ASP A 67 1.25 7.49 6.17
C ASP A 67 -0.04 7.56 7.00
N THR A 68 -0.98 6.64 6.76
CA THR A 68 -2.21 6.52 7.55
C THR A 68 -1.89 6.10 8.98
N PHE A 69 -2.54 6.75 9.96
CA PHE A 69 -2.46 6.36 11.35
C PHE A 69 -3.23 5.06 11.60
N VAL A 70 -2.60 4.13 12.30
CA VAL A 70 -3.19 2.85 12.71
C VAL A 70 -3.08 2.71 14.21
N ILE A 71 -4.06 2.02 14.81
CA ILE A 71 -3.97 1.58 16.19
C ILE A 71 -3.25 0.25 16.22
N CYS A 72 -2.16 0.21 16.98
CA CYS A 72 -1.35 -0.97 17.13
C CYS A 72 -1.01 -1.21 18.60
N ARG A 73 -0.66 -2.46 18.91
CA ARG A 73 -0.23 -2.90 20.24
C ARG A 73 1.15 -3.52 20.15
N SER A 74 2.06 -3.12 21.02
CA SER A 74 3.36 -3.79 21.12
C SER A 74 3.23 -5.11 21.88
N LYS A 75 3.89 -6.18 21.41
CA LYS A 75 3.93 -7.47 22.15
C LYS A 75 4.97 -7.50 23.25
N SER A 76 5.95 -6.61 23.18
CA SER A 76 7.06 -6.52 24.13
C SER A 76 7.55 -5.08 24.24
N PHE A 77 8.36 -4.79 25.25
CA PHE A 77 9.05 -3.52 25.31
C PHE A 77 10.05 -3.42 24.14
N LEU A 78 9.91 -2.40 23.30
CA LEU A 78 10.81 -2.16 22.15
C LEU A 78 11.75 -0.97 22.38
N GLY A 79 11.62 -0.29 23.53
CA GLY A 79 12.42 0.89 23.88
C GLY A 79 12.20 2.05 22.91
N ALA A 80 13.18 2.96 22.90
CA ALA A 80 13.14 4.21 22.17
C ALA A 80 13.13 3.98 20.65
N PHE A 81 11.94 4.08 20.05
CA PHE A 81 11.73 3.87 18.63
C PHE A 81 11.56 5.21 17.90
N GLN A 82 12.29 5.39 16.80
CA GLN A 82 12.20 6.58 15.96
C GLN A 82 11.01 6.49 15.00
N LEU A 83 10.07 7.43 15.09
CA LEU A 83 8.81 7.41 14.33
C LEU A 83 8.85 8.19 13.01
N ASP A 84 9.84 9.05 12.81
CA ASP A 84 10.03 9.84 11.60
C ASP A 84 11.34 9.48 10.91
N ASP A 85 11.34 9.56 9.57
CA ASP A 85 12.52 9.31 8.75
C ASP A 85 13.57 10.44 8.89
N SER A 86 13.16 11.62 9.38
CA SER A 86 14.00 12.81 9.57
C SER A 86 14.85 12.79 10.86
N GLY A 87 14.44 12.01 11.87
CA GLY A 87 15.10 12.00 13.18
C GLY A 87 14.92 13.30 13.99
N GLU A 88 13.95 14.14 13.61
CA GLU A 88 13.66 15.41 14.29
C GLU A 88 12.68 15.21 15.45
N GLU A 89 11.75 14.24 15.32
CA GLU A 89 10.85 13.90 16.41
C GLU A 89 11.59 13.15 17.52
N LYS A 90 11.14 13.28 18.77
CA LYS A 90 11.73 12.50 19.86
C LYS A 90 11.34 11.03 19.70
N PRO A 91 12.27 10.08 19.93
CA PRO A 91 11.93 8.68 20.03
C PRO A 91 10.82 8.45 21.05
N VAL A 92 9.96 7.47 20.78
CA VAL A 92 8.89 7.06 21.68
C VAL A 92 9.21 5.67 22.21
N ASP A 93 9.12 5.50 23.53
CA ASP A 93 9.21 4.19 24.15
C ASP A 93 7.92 3.42 23.94
N LEU A 94 8.03 2.26 23.28
CA LEU A 94 6.91 1.35 23.07
C LEU A 94 6.91 0.29 24.18
N GLU A 95 5.97 0.44 25.11
CA GLU A 95 5.71 -0.44 26.23
C GLU A 95 4.93 -1.68 25.79
N ALA A 96 5.18 -2.79 26.50
CA ALA A 96 4.48 -4.04 26.25
C ALA A 96 2.98 -3.89 26.54
N ASP A 97 2.14 -4.45 25.67
CA ASP A 97 0.67 -4.47 25.75
C ASP A 97 -0.05 -3.11 25.66
N ASP A 98 0.68 -2.01 25.51
CA ASP A 98 0.12 -0.68 25.33
C ASP A 98 -0.33 -0.40 23.89
N LEU A 99 -1.34 0.47 23.76
CA LEU A 99 -1.93 0.87 22.48
C LEU A 99 -1.37 2.21 22.01
N TYR A 100 -0.98 2.25 20.74
CA TYR A 100 -0.41 3.43 20.10
C TYR A 100 -1.16 3.76 18.81
N ALA A 101 -1.28 5.06 18.51
CA ALA A 101 -1.74 5.56 17.22
C ALA A 101 -0.53 6.07 16.42
N LEU A 102 -0.02 5.26 15.49
CA LEU A 102 1.23 5.53 14.76
C LEU A 102 1.01 5.43 13.25
N ARG A 103 1.80 6.17 12.46
CA ARG A 103 1.81 6.03 11.00
C ARG A 103 2.26 4.62 10.63
N TYR A 104 1.51 3.93 9.77
CA TYR A 104 1.85 2.55 9.38
C TYR A 104 3.25 2.46 8.74
N LYS A 105 3.66 3.46 7.97
CA LYS A 105 4.99 3.55 7.33
C LYS A 105 6.12 3.32 8.33
N SER A 106 6.05 3.97 9.50
CA SER A 106 7.09 3.92 10.53
C SER A 106 7.18 2.55 11.22
N ILE A 107 6.03 1.91 11.46
CA ILE A 107 5.97 0.63 12.19
C ILE A 107 5.93 -0.61 11.29
N LYS A 108 5.89 -0.43 9.97
CA LYS A 108 5.79 -1.53 8.99
C LYS A 108 6.82 -2.65 9.22
N PRO A 109 8.12 -2.38 9.48
CA PRO A 109 9.09 -3.44 9.76
C PRO A 109 8.74 -4.25 11.00
N LEU A 110 8.25 -3.58 12.06
CA LEU A 110 7.88 -4.21 13.32
C LEU A 110 6.65 -5.11 13.17
N VAL A 111 5.67 -4.67 12.36
CA VAL A 111 4.51 -5.48 11.99
C VAL A 111 4.95 -6.72 11.20
N GLN A 112 5.87 -6.57 10.24
CA GLN A 112 6.38 -7.69 9.44
C GLN A 112 7.18 -8.71 10.26
N SER A 113 7.88 -8.25 11.30
CA SER A 113 8.57 -9.11 12.26
C SER A 113 7.68 -9.61 13.42
N GLU A 114 6.38 -9.37 13.35
CA GLU A 114 5.39 -9.76 14.36
C GLU A 114 5.61 -9.19 15.77
N GLN A 115 6.38 -8.11 15.91
CA GLN A 115 6.64 -7.44 17.19
C GLN A 115 5.49 -6.51 17.61
N ILE A 116 4.73 -6.03 16.62
CA ILE A 116 3.55 -5.19 16.79
C ILE A 116 2.35 -5.84 16.12
N ASP A 117 1.23 -5.88 16.83
CA ASP A 117 -0.07 -6.26 16.28
C ASP A 117 -0.86 -5.03 15.84
N LEU A 118 -1.47 -5.10 14.66
CA LEU A 118 -2.47 -4.11 14.25
C LEU A 118 -3.81 -4.45 14.90
N VAL A 119 -4.37 -3.49 15.64
CA VAL A 119 -5.66 -3.65 16.32
C VAL A 119 -6.78 -3.05 15.48
N ARG A 120 -6.56 -1.86 14.89
CA ARG A 120 -7.55 -1.20 14.04
C ARG A 120 -6.90 -0.22 13.08
N VAL A 121 -7.44 -0.14 11.86
CA VAL A 121 -7.07 0.90 10.89
C VAL A 121 -8.19 1.94 10.90
N TYR A 122 -7.88 3.18 11.25
CA TYR A 122 -8.81 4.30 11.03
C TYR A 122 -8.52 4.87 9.65
N ALA A 123 -9.37 4.57 8.68
CA ALA A 123 -9.55 5.49 7.56
C ALA A 123 -10.31 6.68 8.14
N LEU A 124 -9.64 7.83 8.30
CA LEU A 124 -10.34 9.09 8.56
C LEU A 124 -11.31 9.29 7.39
N LEU A 125 -12.60 9.11 7.66
CA LEU A 125 -13.72 9.41 6.75
C LEU A 125 -13.86 10.93 6.62
#